data_AF-A0A353VWW4-F1
#
_entry.id   AF-A0A353VWW4-F1
#
_cell.length_a   1.000
_cell.length_b   1.000
_cell.length_c   1.000
_cell.angle_alpha   90.00
_cell.angle_beta   90.00
_cell.angle_gamma   90.00
#
_symmetry.space_group_name_H-M   'P 1'
#
loop_
_entity.id
_entity.type
_entity.pdbx_description
1 polymer ?
#
loop_
_entity_poly.entity_id
_entity_poly.type
_entity_poly.pdbx_seq_one_letter_code
_entity_poly.pdbx_strand_id
1 'polypeptide(L)'
;MISLFPALVYSDSVSKPSISIIIDDLGYRQKEDLLALSLPGPVAYAILPHAPYTKKMVSIASKNGKEILLHQPMQAYENNELLGPGALTLNMTHKEFVKTLE
;
A
#
# COMPACT_ATOMS: atom_id res chain seq x y z
N MET A 1 58.73 -20.07 -9.86
CA MET A 1 57.75 -19.33 -9.03
C MET A 1 56.69 -18.79 -9.97
N ILE A 2 55.52 -19.43 -10.03
CA ILE A 2 54.38 -18.97 -10.84
C ILE A 2 53.47 -18.21 -9.87
N SER A 3 53.40 -16.89 -10.00
CA SER A 3 52.52 -16.06 -9.19
C SER A 3 51.10 -16.15 -9.74
N LEU A 4 50.23 -16.87 -9.04
CA LEU A 4 48.78 -16.86 -9.25
C LEU A 4 48.22 -15.59 -8.63
N PHE A 5 47.88 -14.60 -9.45
CA PHE A 5 47.03 -13.48 -9.01
C PHE A 5 45.56 -13.92 -9.09
N PRO A 6 44.74 -13.71 -8.03
CA PRO A 6 43.32 -13.93 -8.13
C PRO A 6 42.72 -12.81 -8.99
N ALA A 7 42.05 -13.18 -10.07
CA ALA A 7 41.18 -12.25 -10.78
C ALA A 7 40.01 -11.92 -9.83
N LEU A 8 40.01 -10.70 -9.31
CA LEU A 8 38.88 -10.17 -8.55
C LEU A 8 37.72 -10.02 -9.53
N VAL A 9 36.79 -10.98 -9.52
CA VAL A 9 35.54 -10.88 -10.29
C VAL A 9 34.68 -9.84 -9.57
N TYR A 10 34.74 -8.60 -10.04
CA TYR A 10 33.82 -7.57 -9.62
C TYR A 10 32.48 -7.87 -10.31
N SER A 11 31.55 -8.47 -9.56
CA SER A 11 30.16 -8.55 -10.01
C SER A 11 29.56 -7.16 -9.85
N ASP A 12 29.55 -6.38 -10.92
CA ASP A 12 28.68 -5.22 -11.01
C ASP A 12 27.25 -5.71 -10.86
N SER A 13 26.70 -5.59 -9.64
CA SER A 13 25.28 -5.77 -9.39
C SER A 13 24.56 -4.57 -10.01
N VAL A 14 24.42 -4.58 -11.34
CA VAL A 14 23.53 -3.65 -12.02
C VAL A 14 22.14 -3.94 -11.46
N SER A 15 21.65 -3.06 -10.60
CA SER A 15 20.30 -3.17 -10.05
C SER A 15 19.35 -3.17 -11.23
N LYS A 16 18.66 -4.29 -11.46
CA LYS A 16 17.68 -4.37 -12.53
C LYS A 16 16.62 -3.29 -12.29
N PRO A 17 16.20 -2.55 -13.32
CA PRO A 17 15.05 -1.65 -13.20
C PRO A 17 13.88 -2.39 -12.58
N SER A 18 13.27 -1.79 -11.58
CA SER A 18 12.18 -2.39 -10.78
C SER A 18 10.95 -1.50 -10.86
N ILE A 19 9.78 -2.12 -10.86
CA ILE A 19 8.47 -1.45 -10.86
C ILE A 19 7.68 -1.97 -9.67
N SER A 20 7.07 -1.07 -8.92
CA SER A 20 6.09 -1.40 -7.89
C SER A 20 4.71 -0.97 -8.35
N ILE A 21 3.70 -1.80 -8.09
CA ILE A 21 2.30 -1.51 -8.43
C ILE A 21 1.51 -1.50 -7.13
N ILE A 22 0.83 -0.38 -6.88
CA ILE A 22 -0.10 -0.18 -5.77
C ILE A 22 -1.49 0.08 -6.35
N ILE A 23 -2.50 -0.60 -5.82
CA ILE A 23 -3.91 -0.34 -6.14
C ILE A 23 -4.59 0.25 -4.91
N ASP A 24 -5.06 1.48 -5.03
CA ASP A 24 -5.71 2.23 -3.97
C ASP A 24 -7.24 2.01 -3.93
N ASP A 25 -7.88 2.59 -2.92
CA ASP A 25 -9.34 2.66 -2.74
C ASP A 25 -10.06 1.32 -2.59
N LEU A 26 -9.39 0.29 -2.06
CA LEU A 26 -10.07 -0.95 -1.70
C LEU A 26 -10.93 -0.76 -0.45
N GLY A 27 -12.08 -1.44 -0.43
CA GLY A 27 -12.94 -1.57 0.75
C GLY A 27 -14.40 -1.17 0.52
N TYR A 28 -14.72 -0.49 -0.59
CA TYR A 28 -16.09 -0.08 -0.92
C TYR A 28 -16.74 -0.90 -2.04
N ARG A 29 -15.96 -1.49 -2.95
CA ARG A 29 -16.45 -2.12 -4.18
C ARG A 29 -16.19 -3.61 -4.16
N GLN A 30 -17.01 -4.35 -3.42
CA GLN A 30 -16.73 -5.77 -3.13
C GLN A 30 -16.38 -6.60 -4.37
N LYS A 31 -17.10 -6.46 -5.48
CA LYS A 31 -16.85 -7.28 -6.68
C LYS A 31 -15.52 -6.91 -7.33
N GLU A 32 -15.26 -5.63 -7.52
CA GLU A 32 -14.08 -5.08 -8.17
C GLU A 32 -12.83 -5.28 -7.30
N ASP A 33 -12.94 -5.07 -5.99
CA ASP A 33 -11.87 -5.29 -5.02
C ASP A 33 -11.44 -6.77 -5.00
N LEU A 34 -12.38 -7.71 -5.10
CA LEU A 34 -12.07 -9.15 -5.21
C LEU A 34 -11.37 -9.49 -6.52
N LEU A 35 -11.74 -8.84 -7.63
CA LEU A 35 -11.03 -8.99 -8.90
C LEU A 35 -9.61 -8.43 -8.80
N ALA A 36 -9.43 -7.25 -8.20
CA ALA A 36 -8.11 -6.67 -7.97
C ALA A 36 -7.23 -7.60 -7.14
N LEU A 37 -7.74 -8.14 -6.03
CA LEU A 37 -7.02 -9.09 -5.16
C LEU A 37 -6.69 -10.42 -5.83
N SER A 38 -7.35 -10.76 -6.95
CA SER A 38 -7.08 -11.96 -7.73
C SER A 38 -5.93 -11.82 -8.74
N LEU A 39 -5.41 -10.59 -8.95
CA LEU A 39 -4.29 -10.36 -9.86
C LEU A 39 -3.08 -11.22 -9.46
N PRO A 40 -2.37 -11.85 -10.42
CA PRO A 40 -1.20 -12.65 -10.12
C PRO A 40 0.00 -11.75 -9.72
N GLY A 41 0.92 -12.31 -8.95
CA GLY A 41 2.19 -11.66 -8.60
C GLY A 41 2.14 -10.65 -7.44
N PRO A 42 3.25 -9.92 -7.22
CA PRO A 42 3.43 -9.01 -6.08
C PRO A 42 2.83 -7.62 -6.37
N VAL A 43 1.51 -7.53 -6.22
CA VAL A 43 0.78 -6.25 -6.22
C VAL A 43 0.45 -5.88 -4.78
N ALA A 44 0.69 -4.63 -4.42
CA ALA A 44 0.33 -4.09 -3.13
C ALA A 44 -1.03 -3.39 -3.19
N TYR A 45 -1.80 -3.43 -2.11
CA TYR A 45 -3.15 -2.88 -2.07
C TYR A 45 -3.31 -1.93 -0.89
N ALA A 46 -3.70 -0.69 -1.15
CA ALA A 46 -4.03 0.26 -0.11
C ALA A 46 -5.52 0.15 0.23
N ILE A 47 -5.83 -0.19 1.47
CA ILE A 47 -7.19 -0.47 1.93
C ILE A 47 -7.64 0.62 2.90
N LEU A 48 -8.83 1.16 2.66
CA LEU A 48 -9.46 2.18 3.51
C LEU A 48 -9.80 1.58 4.89
N PRO A 49 -9.50 2.23 6.03
CA PRO A 49 -9.66 1.64 7.37
C PRO A 49 -11.12 1.44 7.83
N HIS A 50 -12.06 2.19 7.27
CA HIS A 50 -13.45 2.27 7.74
C HIS A 50 -14.50 1.96 6.66
N ALA A 51 -14.07 1.42 5.51
CA ALA A 51 -14.97 1.04 4.45
C ALA A 51 -15.77 -0.24 4.80
N PRO A 52 -16.98 -0.44 4.24
CA PRO A 52 -17.85 -1.56 4.61
C PRO A 52 -17.20 -2.94 4.46
N TYR A 53 -16.26 -3.11 3.53
CA TYR A 53 -15.61 -4.38 3.24
C TYR A 53 -14.14 -4.45 3.68
N THR A 54 -13.61 -3.46 4.38
CA THR A 54 -12.20 -3.39 4.81
C THR A 54 -11.71 -4.70 5.42
N LYS A 55 -12.40 -5.21 6.45
CA LYS A 55 -12.00 -6.44 7.14
C LYS A 55 -11.94 -7.65 6.21
N LYS A 56 -12.89 -7.74 5.27
CA LYS A 56 -12.94 -8.81 4.27
C LYS A 56 -11.78 -8.70 3.30
N MET A 57 -11.49 -7.50 2.79
CA MET A 57 -10.39 -7.27 1.85
C MET A 57 -9.03 -7.53 2.50
N VAL A 58 -8.81 -7.02 3.71
CA VAL A 58 -7.58 -7.30 4.49
C VAL A 58 -7.41 -8.80 4.70
N SER A 59 -8.44 -9.51 5.16
CA SER A 59 -8.37 -10.96 5.40
C SER A 59 -8.01 -11.74 4.13
N ILE A 60 -8.62 -11.40 3.00
CA ILE A 60 -8.37 -12.08 1.71
C ILE A 60 -6.97 -11.73 1.18
N ALA A 61 -6.58 -10.45 1.23
CA ALA A 61 -5.26 -9.97 0.83
C ALA A 61 -4.16 -10.68 1.63
N SER A 62 -4.27 -10.71 2.97
CA SER A 62 -3.32 -11.40 3.85
C SER A 62 -3.25 -12.90 3.54
N LYS A 63 -4.40 -13.57 3.37
CA LYS A 63 -4.46 -15.00 3.04
C LYS A 63 -3.79 -15.31 1.70
N ASN A 64 -3.90 -14.40 0.74
CA ASN A 64 -3.29 -14.52 -0.58
C ASN A 64 -1.82 -14.04 -0.63
N GLY A 65 -1.23 -13.70 0.52
CA GLY A 65 0.16 -13.22 0.60
C GLY A 65 0.39 -11.89 -0.10
N LYS A 66 -0.64 -11.03 -0.18
CA LYS A 66 -0.54 -9.69 -0.76
C LYS A 66 0.00 -8.70 0.25
N GLU A 67 0.76 -7.72 -0.24
CA GLU A 67 1.18 -6.57 0.55
C GLU A 67 0.00 -5.62 0.75
N ILE A 68 -0.15 -5.11 1.97
CA ILE A 68 -1.28 -4.26 2.38
C ILE A 68 -0.74 -2.94 2.93
N LEU A 69 -1.31 -1.85 2.43
CA LEU A 69 -1.05 -0.50 2.91
C LEU A 69 -2.33 0.08 3.51
N LEU A 70 -2.18 1.02 4.45
CA LEU A 70 -3.28 1.85 4.91
C LEU A 70 -3.54 2.94 3.86
N HIS A 71 -4.75 2.98 3.29
CA HIS A 71 -5.19 4.12 2.49
C HIS A 71 -5.88 5.12 3.41
N GLN A 72 -5.09 6.02 4.01
CA GLN A 72 -5.60 6.99 5.00
C GLN A 72 -6.29 8.17 4.30
N PRO A 73 -7.58 8.43 4.55
CA PRO A 73 -8.23 9.62 4.01
C PRO A 73 -7.62 10.90 4.64
N MET A 74 -7.38 11.92 3.81
CA MET A 74 -6.83 13.19 4.24
C MET A 74 -7.49 14.33 3.46
N GLN A 75 -7.56 15.52 4.07
CA GLN A 75 -8.12 16.72 3.46
C GLN A 75 -7.48 17.01 2.08
N ALA A 76 -8.33 17.23 1.08
CA ALA A 76 -7.96 17.64 -0.26
C ALA A 76 -8.06 19.16 -0.42
N TYR A 77 -7.52 19.69 -1.53
CA TYR A 77 -7.69 21.10 -1.87
C TYR A 77 -9.16 21.46 -2.15
N GLU A 78 -9.90 20.56 -2.78
CA GLU A 78 -11.31 20.71 -3.17
C GLU A 78 -12.09 19.41 -2.89
N ASN A 79 -13.42 19.47 -2.98
CA ASN A 79 -14.33 18.33 -2.83
C ASN A 79 -14.21 17.59 -1.48
N ASN A 80 -14.00 18.32 -0.38
CA ASN A 80 -13.84 17.76 0.96
C ASN A 80 -15.13 17.14 1.53
N GLU A 81 -16.28 17.31 0.87
CA GLU A 81 -17.52 16.58 1.15
C GLU A 81 -17.43 15.09 0.83
N LEU A 82 -16.44 14.67 0.02
CA LEU A 82 -16.17 13.27 -0.30
C LEU A 82 -15.23 12.59 0.71
N LEU A 83 -14.79 13.31 1.75
CA LEU A 83 -13.93 12.75 2.79
C LEU A 83 -14.65 11.60 3.51
N GLY A 84 -14.05 10.42 3.44
CA GLY A 84 -14.54 9.24 4.14
C GLY A 84 -14.34 9.33 5.67
N PRO A 85 -14.95 8.41 6.43
CA PRO A 85 -14.68 8.25 7.85
C PRO A 85 -13.17 8.08 8.12
N GLY A 86 -12.68 8.67 9.21
CA GLY A 86 -11.26 8.66 9.59
C GLY A 86 -10.40 9.69 8.86
N ALA A 87 -11.00 10.66 8.15
CA ALA A 87 -10.22 11.68 7.45
C ALA A 87 -9.43 12.61 8.39
N LEU A 88 -8.15 12.79 8.08
CA LEU A 88 -7.29 13.77 8.75
C LEU A 88 -7.45 15.14 8.09
N THR A 89 -7.67 16.19 8.88
CA THR A 89 -7.85 17.55 8.36
C THR A 89 -6.89 18.55 9.00
N LEU A 90 -6.64 19.65 8.30
CA LEU A 90 -5.69 20.70 8.73
C LEU A 90 -6.15 21.45 9.99
N ASN A 91 -7.45 21.43 10.28
CA ASN A 91 -8.02 22.12 11.44
C ASN A 91 -8.00 21.26 12.72
N MET A 92 -7.52 20.02 12.65
CA MET A 92 -7.40 19.15 13.82
C MET A 92 -6.30 19.63 14.76
N THR A 93 -6.56 19.55 16.05
CA THR A 93 -5.49 19.56 17.06
C THR A 93 -4.62 18.31 16.92
N HIS A 94 -3.39 18.36 17.42
CA HIS A 94 -2.50 17.19 17.44
C HIS A 94 -3.17 15.96 18.10
N LYS A 95 -3.92 16.16 19.18
CA LYS A 95 -4.63 15.08 19.89
C LYS A 95 -5.72 14.44 19.02
N GLU A 96 -6.48 15.23 18.28
CA GLU A 96 -7.52 14.73 17.37
C GLU A 96 -6.91 13.98 16.18
N PHE A 97 -5.81 14.53 15.63
CA PHE A 97 -5.06 13.90 14.55
C PHE A 97 -4.57 12.50 14.95
N VAL A 98 -3.86 12.39 16.08
CA VAL A 98 -3.34 11.11 16.58
C VAL A 98 -4.48 10.14 16.87
N LYS A 99 -5.53 10.59 17.56
CA LYS A 99 -6.70 9.75 17.87
C LYS A 99 -7.42 9.23 16.61
N THR A 100 -7.37 9.98 15.51
CA THR A 100 -8.00 9.58 14.24
C THR A 100 -7.15 8.57 13.47
N LEU A 101 -5.82 8.63 13.62
CA LEU A 101 -4.88 7.78 12.91
C LEU A 101 -4.63 6.42 13.58
N GLU A 102 -4.76 6.35 14.91
CA GLU A 102 -4.57 5.13 15.72
C GLU A 102 -5.80 4.20 15.73
#